data_AF-A0A495ITF1-F1
#
_entry.id   AF-A0A495ITF1-F1
#
_cell.length_a   1.000
_cell.length_b   1.000
_cell.length_c   1.000
_cell.angle_alpha   90.00
_cell.angle_beta   90.00
_cell.angle_gamma   90.00
#
_symmetry.space_group_name_H-M   'P 1'
#
loop_
_entity.id
_entity.type
_entity.pdbx_description
1 polymer ?
#
loop_
_entity_poly.entity_id
_entity_poly.type
_entity_poly.pdbx_seq_one_letter_code
_entity_poly.pdbx_strand_id
1 'polypeptide(L)'
;MNSVTELELFARCVLPGCANPIAEQGDVCSDCTRAFTGYLRAGTRPPLTEAEQHDRDQQVRAAHRAQLTVAAAAAAADQTGDTITRANQRCWLCEQRRTCSRISGQWECRHCRTVT
;
A
#
# COMPACT_ATOMS: atom_id res chain seq x y z
N MET A 1 -29.99 11.43 9.54
CA MET A 1 -29.64 10.03 9.82
C MET A 1 -28.71 10.06 11.02
N ASN A 2 -29.23 9.71 12.18
CA ASN A 2 -28.52 9.84 13.45
C ASN A 2 -27.41 8.78 13.49
N SER A 3 -26.15 9.22 13.42
CA SER A 3 -24.99 8.39 13.73
C SER A 3 -25.06 8.02 15.19
N VAL A 4 -25.61 6.84 15.47
CA VAL A 4 -25.35 6.15 16.72
C VAL A 4 -23.93 5.62 16.58
N THR A 5 -22.98 6.32 17.20
CA THR A 5 -21.63 5.82 17.41
C THR A 5 -21.77 4.45 18.06
N GLU A 6 -21.36 3.41 17.33
CA GLU A 6 -21.27 2.04 17.80
C GLU A 6 -20.51 2.08 19.13
N LEU A 7 -21.19 1.75 20.24
CA LEU A 7 -20.54 1.63 21.55
C LEU A 7 -19.68 0.38 21.49
N GLU A 8 -18.47 0.50 20.94
CA GLU A 8 -17.50 -0.58 21.02
C GLU A 8 -17.18 -0.82 22.49
N LEU A 9 -17.50 -2.03 22.96
CA LEU A 9 -17.33 -2.42 24.36
C LEU A 9 -15.85 -2.45 24.77
N PHE A 10 -14.95 -2.50 23.79
CA PHE A 10 -13.51 -2.63 23.96
C PHE A 10 -12.82 -1.63 23.04
N ALA A 11 -11.68 -1.12 23.49
CA ALA A 11 -10.81 -0.34 22.63
C ALA A 11 -10.18 -1.24 21.56
N ARG A 12 -9.60 -0.65 20.52
CA ARG A 12 -9.01 -1.36 19.38
C ARG A 12 -7.49 -1.26 19.37
N CYS A 13 -6.83 -2.33 18.92
CA CYS A 13 -5.38 -2.38 18.76
C CYS A 13 -4.84 -1.11 18.06
N VAL A 14 -3.84 -0.47 18.65
CA VAL A 14 -3.29 0.82 18.19
C VAL A 14 -2.62 0.74 16.81
N LEU A 15 -2.23 -0.46 16.36
CA LEU A 15 -1.57 -0.62 15.05
C LEU A 15 -2.56 -0.39 13.90
N PRO A 16 -2.22 0.48 12.93
CA PRO A 16 -3.12 0.80 11.83
C PRO A 16 -3.62 -0.44 11.07
N GLY A 17 -4.93 -0.52 10.87
CA GLY A 17 -5.56 -1.61 10.13
C GLY A 17 -5.86 -2.87 10.95
N CYS A 18 -5.44 -2.95 12.21
CA CYS A 18 -5.89 -3.99 13.12
C CYS A 18 -7.26 -3.65 13.73
N ALA A 19 -8.13 -4.65 13.88
CA ALA A 19 -9.44 -4.51 14.50
C ALA A 19 -9.59 -5.38 15.77
N ASN A 20 -8.51 -6.04 16.21
CA ASN A 20 -8.56 -6.88 17.39
C ASN A 20 -8.82 -6.01 18.64
N PRO A 21 -9.71 -6.48 19.55
CA PRO A 21 -10.01 -5.77 20.77
C PRO A 21 -8.81 -5.78 21.72
N ILE A 22 -8.69 -4.72 22.51
CA ILE A 22 -7.69 -4.52 23.55
C ILE A 22 -8.36 -3.91 24.78
N ALA A 23 -7.72 -4.10 25.94
CA ALA A 23 -8.26 -3.67 27.22
C ALA A 23 -8.10 -2.14 27.41
N GLU A 24 -6.92 -1.60 27.09
CA GLU A 24 -6.59 -0.20 27.34
C GLU A 24 -6.24 0.53 26.05
N GLN A 25 -6.93 1.65 25.80
CA GLN A 25 -6.75 2.46 24.60
C GLN A 25 -5.26 2.81 24.36
N GLY A 26 -4.77 2.50 23.16
CA GLY A 26 -3.37 2.68 22.78
C GLY A 26 -2.49 1.43 22.92
N ASP A 27 -3.03 0.32 23.42
CA ASP A 27 -2.32 -0.95 23.47
C ASP A 27 -2.22 -1.67 22.13
N VAL A 28 -1.23 -2.55 22.04
CA VAL A 28 -1.04 -3.49 20.93
C VAL A 28 -1.60 -4.86 21.34
N CYS A 29 -2.48 -5.45 20.51
CA CYS A 29 -3.02 -6.78 20.79
C CYS A 29 -1.93 -7.87 20.78
N SER A 30 -2.19 -9.00 21.43
CA SER A 30 -1.25 -10.12 21.56
C SER A 30 -0.73 -10.65 20.22
N ASP A 31 -1.61 -10.73 19.22
CA ASP A 31 -1.23 -11.17 17.88
C ASP A 31 -0.23 -10.23 17.22
N CYS A 32 -0.46 -8.91 17.30
CA CYS A 32 0.46 -7.92 16.77
C CYS A 32 1.78 -7.90 17.55
N THR A 33 1.73 -8.00 18.88
CA THR A 33 2.95 -8.09 19.70
C THR A 33 3.81 -9.28 19.31
N ARG A 34 3.17 -10.44 19.06
CA ARG A 34 3.85 -11.65 18.58
C ARG A 34 4.38 -11.49 17.15
N ALA A 35 3.57 -10.98 16.23
CA ALA A 35 3.96 -10.81 14.82
C ALA A 35 5.13 -9.82 14.65
N PHE A 36 5.16 -8.77 15.47
CA PHE A 36 6.16 -7.70 15.39
C PHE A 36 7.15 -7.73 16.55
N THR A 37 7.38 -8.90 17.16
CA THR A 37 8.35 -9.05 18.25
C THR A 37 9.72 -8.54 17.82
N GLY A 38 10.33 -7.68 18.64
CA GLY A 38 11.62 -7.03 18.35
C GLY A 38 11.55 -5.81 17.43
N TYR A 39 10.41 -5.55 16.79
CA TYR A 39 10.19 -4.37 15.94
C TYR A 39 9.36 -3.28 16.63
N LEU A 40 8.48 -3.67 17.56
CA LEU A 40 7.72 -2.70 18.35
C LEU A 40 8.62 -1.99 19.36
N ARG A 41 8.46 -0.68 19.46
CA ARG A 41 9.10 0.16 20.48
C ARG A 41 8.03 0.94 21.20
N ALA A 42 8.13 0.99 22.53
CA ALA A 42 7.30 1.86 23.32
C ALA A 42 7.53 3.32 22.89
N GLY A 43 6.44 4.03 22.58
CA GLY A 43 6.50 5.45 22.32
C GLY A 43 6.74 6.24 23.61
N THR A 44 7.37 7.41 23.51
CA THR A 44 7.50 8.36 24.63
C THR A 44 6.33 9.34 24.71
N ARG A 45 5.45 9.33 23.70
CA ARG A 45 4.25 10.15 23.66
C ARG A 45 3.12 9.47 24.44
N PRO A 46 2.14 10.24 24.93
CA PRO A 46 0.92 9.66 25.48
C PRO A 46 0.26 8.68 24.49
N PRO A 47 -0.40 7.63 25.00
CA PRO A 47 -1.26 6.77 24.19
C PRO A 47 -2.26 7.61 23.39
N LEU A 48 -2.54 7.17 22.17
CA LEU A 48 -3.53 7.82 21.31
C LEU A 48 -4.91 7.68 21.92
N THR A 49 -5.68 8.76 21.97
CA THR A 49 -7.11 8.69 22.25
C THR A 49 -7.85 7.92 21.17
N GLU A 50 -9.05 7.45 21.47
CA GLU A 50 -9.92 6.76 20.50
C GLU A 50 -10.17 7.62 19.26
N ALA A 51 -10.47 8.91 19.44
CA ALA A 51 -10.70 9.85 18.34
C ALA A 51 -9.45 10.03 17.47
N GLU A 52 -8.27 10.22 18.08
CA GLU A 52 -7.00 10.34 17.34
C GLU A 52 -6.66 9.04 16.58
N GLN A 53 -6.97 7.88 17.17
CA GLN A 53 -6.82 6.59 16.49
C GLN A 53 -7.79 6.44 15.33
N HIS A 54 -9.05 6.79 15.51
CA HIS A 54 -10.06 6.76 14.47
C HIS A 54 -9.65 7.64 13.27
N ASP A 55 -9.22 8.88 13.55
CA ASP A 55 -8.80 9.84 12.53
C ASP A 55 -7.59 9.34 11.75
N ARG A 56 -6.56 8.82 12.45
CA ARG A 56 -5.40 8.20 11.80
C ARG A 56 -5.83 7.06 10.90
N ASP A 57 -6.66 6.16 11.39
CA ASP A 57 -7.08 4.98 10.64
C ASP A 57 -7.92 5.36 9.41
N GLN A 58 -8.76 6.40 9.50
CA GLN A 58 -9.47 6.94 8.36
C GLN A 58 -8.49 7.50 7.31
N GLN A 59 -7.47 8.24 7.74
CA GLN A 59 -6.45 8.80 6.85
C GLN A 59 -5.65 7.69 6.15
N VAL A 60 -5.22 6.67 6.88
CA VAL A 60 -4.50 5.51 6.31
C VAL A 60 -5.36 4.79 5.28
N ARG A 61 -6.64 4.53 5.58
CA ARG A 61 -7.58 3.91 4.63
C ARG A 61 -7.78 4.77 3.38
N ALA A 62 -7.89 6.09 3.54
CA ALA A 62 -8.02 7.02 2.42
C ALA A 62 -6.76 7.00 1.53
N ALA A 63 -5.56 7.06 2.12
CA ALA A 63 -4.30 6.99 1.40
C ALA A 63 -4.14 5.67 0.62
N HIS A 64 -4.47 4.55 1.24
CA HIS A 64 -4.41 3.24 0.59
C HIS A 64 -5.37 3.16 -0.61
N ARG A 65 -6.60 3.67 -0.47
CA ARG A 65 -7.55 3.76 -1.61
C ARG A 65 -7.00 4.61 -2.75
N ALA A 66 -6.40 5.76 -2.43
CA ALA A 66 -5.79 6.61 -3.46
C ALA A 66 -4.64 5.90 -4.19
N GLN A 67 -3.78 5.17 -3.46
CA GLN A 67 -2.69 4.39 -4.04
C GLN A 67 -3.21 3.30 -4.97
N LEU A 68 -4.26 2.58 -4.57
CA LEU A 68 -4.89 1.56 -5.43
C LEU A 68 -5.47 2.17 -6.70
N THR A 69 -6.10 3.35 -6.63
CA THR A 69 -6.61 4.05 -7.82
C THR A 69 -5.47 4.42 -8.77
N VAL A 70 -4.36 4.95 -8.26
CA VAL A 70 -3.18 5.28 -9.09
C VAL A 70 -2.56 4.03 -9.73
N ALA A 71 -2.42 2.95 -8.97
CA ALA A 71 -1.91 1.68 -9.48
C ALA A 71 -2.80 1.09 -10.58
N ALA A 72 -4.13 1.13 -10.39
CA ALA A 72 -5.09 0.69 -11.39
C ALA A 72 -5.03 1.54 -12.66
N ALA A 73 -4.93 2.87 -12.53
CA ALA A 73 -4.78 3.76 -13.68
C ALA A 73 -3.48 3.50 -14.45
N ALA A 74 -2.36 3.28 -13.75
CA ALA A 74 -1.09 2.93 -14.38
C ALA A 74 -1.16 1.58 -15.11
N ALA A 75 -1.82 0.58 -14.52
CA ALA A 75 -2.04 -0.72 -15.16
C ALA A 75 -2.98 -0.63 -16.38
N ALA A 76 -4.01 0.21 -16.32
CA ALA A 76 -4.90 0.45 -17.46
C ALA A 76 -4.18 1.18 -18.60
N ALA A 77 -3.40 2.22 -18.30
CA ALA A 77 -2.59 2.94 -19.29
C ALA A 77 -1.62 2.01 -20.03
N ASP A 78 -1.05 1.06 -19.30
CA ASP A 78 -0.18 0.02 -19.84
C ASP A 78 -0.90 -0.96 -20.79
N GLN A 79 -2.19 -1.21 -20.56
CA GLN A 79 -3.03 -2.08 -21.39
C GLN A 79 -3.55 -1.38 -22.65
N THR A 80 -3.80 -0.07 -22.59
CA THR A 80 -4.28 0.73 -23.74
C THR A 80 -3.24 0.89 -24.86
N GLY A 81 -2.01 0.39 -24.69
CA GLY A 81 -1.02 0.33 -25.76
C GLY A 81 -0.28 1.64 -26.01
N ASP A 82 -0.37 2.61 -25.09
CA ASP A 82 0.53 3.77 -25.13
C ASP A 82 1.97 3.28 -25.06
N THR A 83 2.77 3.66 -26.06
CA THR A 83 4.16 3.22 -26.18
C THR A 83 5.01 3.91 -25.11
N ILE A 84 4.97 3.41 -23.89
CA ILE A 84 5.78 3.93 -22.78
C ILE A 84 7.23 3.53 -23.03
N THR A 85 8.14 4.51 -23.04
CA THR A 85 9.58 4.27 -23.18
C THR A 85 10.30 4.51 -21.85
N ARG A 86 11.12 3.54 -21.40
CA ARG A 86 11.88 3.63 -20.14
C ARG A 86 13.32 3.12 -20.32
N ALA A 87 14.25 3.75 -19.60
CA ALA A 87 15.66 3.34 -19.56
C ALA A 87 15.87 2.13 -18.63
N ASN A 88 16.99 1.41 -18.83
CA ASN A 88 17.43 0.29 -17.98
C ASN A 88 16.42 -0.86 -17.82
N GLN A 89 15.48 -1.00 -18.76
CA GLN A 89 14.55 -2.12 -18.80
C GLN A 89 15.22 -3.34 -19.44
N ARG A 90 14.92 -4.54 -18.93
CA ARG A 90 15.41 -5.79 -19.51
C ARG A 90 14.57 -6.13 -20.73
N CYS A 91 15.18 -6.12 -21.91
CA CYS A 91 14.49 -6.48 -23.15
C CYS A 91 14.11 -7.96 -23.11
N TRP A 92 12.86 -8.31 -23.45
CA TRP A 92 12.41 -9.70 -23.41
C TRP A 92 13.03 -10.57 -24.52
N LEU A 93 13.42 -9.96 -25.65
CA LEU A 93 14.03 -10.64 -26.79
C LEU A 93 15.52 -10.93 -26.62
N CYS A 94 16.30 -9.97 -26.09
CA CYS A 94 17.76 -10.11 -25.96
C CYS A 94 18.27 -10.19 -24.52
N GLU A 95 17.38 -10.10 -23.53
CA GLU A 95 17.66 -10.13 -22.08
C GLU A 95 18.63 -9.06 -21.55
N GLN A 96 19.07 -8.13 -22.41
CA GLN A 96 19.95 -7.03 -22.03
C GLN A 96 19.16 -5.85 -21.46
N ARG A 97 19.79 -5.12 -20.53
CA ARG A 97 19.23 -3.86 -20.01
C ARG A 97 19.48 -2.71 -20.98
N ARG A 98 18.41 -2.12 -21.50
CA ARG A 98 18.45 -1.07 -22.53
C ARG A 98 17.32 -0.06 -22.31
N THR A 99 17.33 1.02 -23.08
CA THR A 99 16.12 1.83 -23.27
C THR A 99 15.14 1.04 -24.14
N CYS A 100 13.98 0.70 -23.56
CA CYS A 100 12.96 -0.13 -24.20
C CYS A 100 11.62 0.59 -24.22
N SER A 101 10.81 0.26 -25.22
CA SER A 101 9.39 0.62 -25.27
C SER A 101 8.55 -0.58 -24.83
N ARG A 102 7.45 -0.33 -24.11
CA ARG A 102 6.50 -1.39 -23.75
C ARG A 102 5.54 -1.64 -24.90
N ILE A 103 5.53 -2.86 -25.41
CA ILE A 103 4.74 -3.29 -26.56
C ILE A 103 4.03 -4.57 -26.14
N SER A 104 2.70 -4.59 -26.19
CA SER A 104 1.88 -5.75 -25.81
C SER A 104 2.26 -6.33 -24.44
N GLY A 105 2.56 -5.47 -23.47
CA GLY A 105 2.96 -5.85 -22.11
C GLY A 105 4.44 -6.22 -21.93
N GLN A 106 5.22 -6.39 -23.01
CA GLN A 106 6.64 -6.77 -22.97
C GLN A 106 7.58 -5.58 -23.25
N TRP A 107 8.81 -5.63 -22.75
CA TRP A 107 9.82 -4.58 -22.99
C TRP A 107 10.69 -4.89 -24.20
N GLU A 108 10.62 -4.05 -25.22
CA GLU A 108 11.38 -4.23 -26.47
C GLU A 108 12.35 -3.09 -26.70
N CYS A 109 13.64 -3.42 -26.85
CA CYS A 109 14.65 -2.42 -27.18
C CYS A 109 14.56 -2.01 -28.65
N ARG A 110 15.00 -0.79 -28.97
CA ARG A 110 14.99 -0.27 -30.36
C ARG A 110 15.63 -1.24 -31.35
N HIS A 111 16.73 -1.87 -30.98
CA HIS A 111 17.46 -2.80 -31.86
C HIS A 111 16.62 -4.04 -32.19
N CYS A 112 16.08 -4.73 -31.19
CA CYS A 112 15.27 -5.93 -31.40
C CYS A 112 13.99 -5.64 -32.20
N ARG A 113 13.43 -4.44 -32.07
CA ARG A 113 12.27 -3.99 -32.86
C ARG A 113 12.56 -3.77 -34.34
N THR A 114 13.81 -3.53 -34.72
CA THR A 114 14.20 -3.27 -36.11
C THR A 114 14.63 -4.52 -36.87
N VAL A 115 14.86 -5.64 -36.16
CA VAL A 115 15.39 -6.88 -36.75
C VAL A 115 14.39 -8.04 -36.71
N THR A 116 13.21 -7.83 -36.13
CA THR A 116 12.09 -8.78 -36.05
C THR A 116 10.98 -8.30 -36.95
#